data_AF-A0AAW5JGE7-F1
#
_entry.id   AF-A0AAW5JGE7-F1
#
_cell.length_a   1.000
_cell.length_b   1.000
_cell.length_c   1.000
_cell.angle_alpha   90.00
_cell.angle_beta   90.00
_cell.angle_gamma   90.00
#
_symmetry.space_group_name_H-M   'P 1'
#
loop_
_entity.id
_entity.type
_entity.pdbx_description
1 polymer ?
#
loop_
_entity_poly.entity_id
_entity_poly.type
_entity_poly.pdbx_seq_one_letter_code
_entity_poly.pdbx_strand_id
1 'polypeptide(L)' 'AGGQHWHIHLSKKTENGRKTVNYLGRYLKKPPISGSRLAHYTCGATLSFTYLDHRTQTYQQETLSQADMLRRVV' A
#
# COMPACT_ATOMS: atom_id res chain seq x y z
N ALA A 1 7.37 41.67 -17.41
CA ALA A 1 6.32 40.70 -17.03
C ALA A 1 6.96 39.32 -16.92
N GLY A 2 7.30 38.88 -15.69
CA GLY A 2 7.84 37.54 -15.46
C GLY A 2 6.70 36.59 -15.14
N GLY A 3 6.27 35.77 -16.11
CA GLY A 3 5.25 34.75 -15.88
C GLY A 3 5.79 33.64 -14.99
N GLN A 4 4.93 32.98 -14.21
CA GLN A 4 5.31 31.77 -13.48
C GLN A 4 5.35 30.59 -14.46
N HIS A 5 6.51 29.94 -14.55
CA HIS A 5 6.73 28.78 -15.41
C HIS A 5 6.52 27.51 -14.57
N TRP A 6 5.61 26.65 -15.00
CA TRP A 6 5.41 25.35 -14.37
C TRP A 6 6.51 24.39 -14.83
N HIS A 7 7.35 23.96 -13.90
CA HIS A 7 8.32 22.91 -14.16
C HIS A 7 7.65 21.56 -13.93
N ILE A 8 7.26 20.89 -15.02
CA ILE A 8 6.65 19.55 -14.98
C ILE A 8 7.73 18.53 -15.29
N HIS A 9 8.11 17.74 -14.29
CA HIS A 9 9.02 16.61 -14.46
C HIS A 9 8.21 15.34 -14.71
N LEU A 10 8.29 14.83 -15.94
CA LEU A 10 7.70 13.54 -16.31
C LEU A 10 8.79 12.47 -16.32
N SER A 11 8.56 11.40 -15.59
CA SER A 11 9.42 10.22 -15.62
C SER A 11 9.39 9.56 -17.00
N LYS A 12 10.49 8.90 -17.37
CA LYS A 12 10.56 8.11 -18.61
C LYS A 12 9.46 7.04 -18.61
N LYS A 13 8.91 6.77 -19.79
CA LYS A 13 7.91 5.72 -19.99
C LYS A 13 8.47 4.38 -19.50
N THR A 14 7.72 3.70 -18.65
CA THR A 14 8.06 2.36 -18.19
C THR A 14 8.03 1.40 -19.36
N GLU A 15 9.11 0.62 -19.55
CA GLU A 15 9.26 -0.33 -20.66
C GLU A 15 8.12 -1.36 -20.72
N ASN A 16 7.56 -1.73 -19.56
CA ASN A 16 6.55 -2.78 -19.44
C ASN A 16 5.26 -2.30 -18.77
N GLY A 17 4.68 -1.19 -19.28
CA GLY A 17 3.51 -0.53 -18.68
C GLY A 17 2.31 -1.46 -18.41
N ARG A 18 2.08 -2.48 -19.24
CA ARG A 18 1.02 -3.48 -19.01
C ARG A 18 1.24 -4.29 -17.73
N LYS A 19 2.49 -4.63 -17.39
CA LYS A 19 2.81 -5.31 -16.12
C LYS A 19 2.59 -4.36 -14.94
N THR A 20 3.00 -3.11 -15.06
CA THR A 20 2.82 -2.09 -14.01
C THR A 20 1.34 -1.82 -13.73
N VAL A 21 0.51 -1.64 -14.77
CA VAL A 21 -0.93 -1.44 -14.62
C VAL A 21 -1.59 -2.69 -14.03
N ASN A 22 -1.19 -3.89 -14.45
CA ASN A 22 -1.69 -5.13 -13.86
C ASN A 22 -1.29 -5.29 -12.39
N TYR A 23 -0.08 -4.90 -12.01
CA TYR A 23 0.38 -4.90 -10.63
C TYR A 23 -0.46 -3.93 -9.78
N LEU A 24 -0.58 -2.68 -10.20
CA LEU A 24 -1.40 -1.67 -9.52
C LEU A 24 -2.86 -2.11 -9.41
N GLY A 25 -3.44 -2.65 -10.50
CA GLY A 25 -4.81 -3.14 -10.51
C GLY A 25 -5.06 -4.29 -9.52
N ARG A 26 -4.09 -5.18 -9.31
CA ARG A 26 -4.22 -6.25 -8.30
C ARG A 26 -4.25 -5.69 -6.88
N TYR A 27 -3.42 -4.68 -6.60
CA TYR A 27 -3.35 -4.03 -5.28
C TYR A 27 -4.54 -3.11 -5.00
N LEU A 28 -5.08 -2.45 -6.03
CA LEU A 28 -6.29 -1.64 -5.91
C LEU A 28 -7.55 -2.50 -5.79
N LYS A 29 -7.64 -3.62 -6.52
CA LYS A 29 -8.82 -4.51 -6.50
C LYS A 29 -8.87 -5.40 -5.26
N LYS A 30 -7.72 -5.82 -4.76
CA LYS A 30 -7.61 -6.56 -3.49
C LYS A 30 -6.53 -5.88 -2.67
N PRO A 31 -6.89 -5.17 -1.59
CA PRO A 31 -5.88 -4.68 -0.67
C PRO A 31 -5.02 -5.87 -0.23
N PRO A 32 -3.70 -5.67 -0.05
CA PRO A 32 -2.77 -6.73 0.39
C PRO A 32 -3.19 -7.38 1.72
N ILE A 33 -4.10 -6.75 2.45
CA ILE A 33 -4.79 -7.30 3.61
C ILE A 33 -6.27 -7.41 3.26
N SER A 34 -6.84 -8.62 3.34
CA SER A 34 -8.28 -8.84 3.15
C SER A 34 -9.10 -7.91 4.05
N GLY A 35 -10.18 -7.32 3.55
CA GLY A 35 -11.10 -6.51 4.36
C GLY A 35 -11.65 -7.26 5.58
N SER A 36 -11.77 -8.60 5.51
CA SER A 36 -12.12 -9.44 6.66
C SER A 36 -11.07 -9.44 7.77
N ARG A 37 -9.79 -9.20 7.44
CA ARG A 37 -8.73 -8.97 8.44
C ARG A 37 -8.73 -7.54 9.00
N LEU A 38 -9.41 -6.61 8.34
CA LEU A 38 -9.68 -5.26 8.87
C LEU A 38 -10.91 -5.23 9.80
N ALA A 39 -11.56 -6.37 10.06
CA ALA A 39 -12.85 -6.44 10.77
C ALA A 39 -12.82 -5.89 12.21
N HIS A 40 -11.64 -5.73 12.82
CA HIS A 40 -11.52 -4.99 14.08
C HIS A 40 -11.10 -3.54 13.83
N TYR A 41 -11.99 -2.78 13.17
CA TYR A 41 -11.87 -1.33 13.08
C TYR A 41 -12.37 -0.73 14.40
N THR A 42 -11.55 -0.75 15.43
CA THR A 42 -11.83 0.00 16.66
C THR A 42 -11.70 1.48 16.36
N CYS A 43 -12.75 2.25 16.71
CA CYS A 43 -12.84 3.70 16.59
C CYS A 43 -11.59 4.37 17.20
N GLY A 44 -10.55 4.64 16.40
CA GLY A 44 -9.27 5.16 16.91
C GLY A 44 -7.96 4.91 16.13
N ALA A 45 -7.99 4.56 14.85
CA ALA A 45 -6.81 4.57 13.93
C ALA A 45 -5.78 3.42 14.00
N THR A 46 -6.06 2.33 14.72
CA THR A 46 -5.18 1.15 14.79
C THR A 46 -5.79 -0.06 14.08
N LEU A 47 -4.96 -0.76 13.31
CA LEU A 47 -5.29 -1.96 12.52
C LEU A 47 -4.51 -3.14 13.08
N SER A 48 -5.21 -4.21 13.47
CA SER A 48 -4.61 -5.49 13.85
C SER A 48 -4.77 -6.51 12.73
N PHE A 49 -3.69 -7.19 12.34
CA PHE A 49 -3.76 -8.27 11.36
C PHE A 49 -2.80 -9.40 11.69
N THR A 50 -3.19 -10.61 11.29
CA THR A 50 -2.36 -11.81 11.39
C THR A 50 -1.73 -12.12 10.04
N TYR A 51 -0.43 -12.40 10.00
CA TYR A 51 0.28 -12.81 8.79
C TYR A 51 1.21 -13.99 9.09
N LEU A 52 1.58 -14.74 8.04
CA LEU A 52 2.58 -15.80 8.13
C LEU A 52 3.97 -15.16 7.95
N ASP A 53 4.81 -15.22 8.97
CA ASP A 53 6.21 -14.87 8.83
C ASP A 53 6.92 -16.03 8.12
N HIS A 54 7.35 -15.79 6.88
CA HIS A 54 8.02 -16.82 6.07
C HIS A 54 9.45 -17.12 6.53
N ARG A 55 10.08 -16.28 7.37
CA ARG A 55 11.41 -16.56 7.94
C ARG A 55 11.32 -17.59 9.06
N THR A 56 10.33 -17.45 9.94
CA THR A 56 10.13 -18.33 11.10
C THR A 56 9.09 -19.40 10.86
N GLN A 57 8.33 -19.33 9.76
CA GLN A 57 7.18 -20.19 9.44
C GLN A 57 6.09 -20.16 10.53
N THR A 58 5.95 -19.04 11.22
CA THR A 58 4.96 -18.87 12.30
C THR A 58 3.97 -17.76 11.98
N TYR A 59 2.73 -17.93 12.45
CA TYR A 59 1.75 -16.86 12.38
C TYR A 59 2.03 -15.83 13.46
N GLN A 60 2.14 -14.56 13.05
CA GLN A 60 2.31 -13.44 13.94
C GLN A 60 1.14 -12.46 13.80
N GLN A 61 0.82 -11.77 14.89
CA GLN A 61 -0.19 -10.73 14.93
C GLN A 61 0.49 -9.41 15.22
N GLU A 62 0.20 -8.41 14.39
CA GLU A 62 0.74 -7.06 14.55
C GLU A 62 -0.41 -6.06 14.64
N THR A 63 -0.23 -5.01 15.44
CA THR A 63 -1.18 -3.90 15.58
C THR A 63 -0.43 -2.60 15.30
N LEU A 64 -0.89 -1.84 14.30
CA LEU A 64 -0.21 -0.62 13.87
C LEU A 64 -1.18 0.45 13.39
N SER A 65 -0.72 1.70 13.38
CA SER A 65 -1.55 2.82 12.95
C SER A 65 -1.81 2.77 11.44
N GLN A 66 -2.91 3.36 10.98
CA GLN A 66 -3.21 3.44 9.54
C GLN A 66 -2.07 4.10 8.74
N ALA A 67 -1.46 5.15 9.28
CA ALA A 67 -0.37 5.86 8.63
C ALA A 67 0.87 4.96 8.47
N ASP A 68 1.22 4.20 9.50
CA ASP A 68 2.37 3.29 9.44
C ASP A 68 2.12 2.10 8.51
N MET A 69 0.86 1.66 8.37
CA MET A 69 0.49 0.66 7.37
C MET A 69 0.77 1.17 5.96
N LEU A 70 0.30 2.38 5.64
CA LEU A 70 0.47 2.98 4.33
C LEU A 70 1.95 3.23 3.99
N ARG A 71 2.77 3.64 4.98
CA ARG A 71 4.22 3.82 4.81
C ARG A 71 4.97 2.53 4.49
N ARG A 72 4.41 1.35 4.75
CA ARG A 72 5.04 0.07 4.36
C ARG A 72 4.72 -0.34 2.93
N VAL A 73 3.73 0.31 2.29
CA VAL A 73 3.29 0.01 0.92
C VAL A 73 3.93 0.95 -0.10
N VAL A 74 4.42 2.12 0.34
CA VAL A 74 5.04 3.18 -0.47
C VAL A 74 6.55 3.21 -0.22
#